data_AF-A0A426TWM4-F1
#
_entry.id   AF-A0A426TWM4-F1
#
_cell.length_a   1.000
_cell.length_b   1.000
_cell.length_c   1.000
_cell.angle_alpha   90.00
_cell.angle_beta   90.00
_cell.angle_gamma   90.00
#
_symmetry.space_group_name_H-M   'P 1'
#
loop_
_entity.id
_entity.type
_entity.pdbx_description
1 polymer ?
#
loop_
_entity_poly.entity_id
_entity_poly.type
_entity_poly.pdbx_seq_one_letter_code
_entity_poly.pdbx_strand_id
1 'polypeptide(L)'
;MNEQNLIVLISHYQTNIHPQFSQHLSFYEHLPTIDMSIEYAALAKLPSGKRHPHQYRLKRTVLESVRQHLQANAHQLEQSNSFEDVIHIVRGCAVPGFGPLAMYDTALRLAVRLGKRPTAVYLHAGTRKGAAALGLNVDRAMIPMDELPGPLQRIGAEHVENFLCIYKDQLSTFTLSDNLKNRTCVPIREAPQPVSSPCS
;
A
#
# COMPACT_ATOMS: atom_id res chain seq x y z
N MET A 1 -4.14 -19.01 1.38
CA MET A 1 -4.60 -18.32 0.17
C MET A 1 -4.16 -19.12 -1.05
N ASN A 2 -5.11 -19.62 -1.85
CA ASN A 2 -4.81 -20.29 -3.12
C ASN A 2 -4.25 -19.29 -4.17
N GLU A 3 -3.25 -19.72 -4.94
CA GLU A 3 -2.65 -18.99 -6.07
C GLU A 3 -3.72 -18.50 -7.08
N GLN A 4 -4.77 -19.28 -7.33
CA GLN A 4 -5.86 -18.87 -8.22
C GLN A 4 -6.58 -17.60 -7.73
N ASN A 5 -6.80 -17.48 -6.41
CA ASN A 5 -7.43 -16.28 -5.84
C ASN A 5 -6.48 -15.07 -5.92
N LEU A 6 -5.17 -15.29 -5.77
CA LEU A 6 -4.18 -14.25 -5.98
C LEU A 6 -4.23 -13.70 -7.41
N ILE A 7 -4.26 -14.59 -8.39
CA ILE A 7 -4.35 -14.23 -9.81
C ILE A 7 -5.61 -13.42 -10.08
N VAL A 8 -6.77 -13.81 -9.54
CA VAL A 8 -8.02 -13.06 -9.70
C VAL A 8 -7.91 -11.64 -9.15
N LEU A 9 -7.34 -11.47 -7.95
CA LEU A 9 -7.15 -10.14 -7.36
C LEU A 9 -6.16 -9.30 -8.16
N ILE A 10 -5.08 -9.90 -8.67
CA ILE A 10 -4.10 -9.20 -9.51
C ILE A 10 -4.74 -8.75 -10.82
N SER A 11 -5.52 -9.62 -11.48
CA SER A 11 -6.25 -9.26 -12.70
C SER A 11 -7.23 -8.11 -12.44
N HIS A 12 -7.95 -8.14 -11.32
CA HIS A 12 -8.80 -7.02 -10.94
C HIS A 12 -7.98 -5.73 -10.73
N TYR A 13 -6.83 -5.81 -10.04
CA TYR A 13 -5.94 -4.66 -9.84
C TYR A 13 -5.47 -4.08 -11.16
N GLN A 14 -4.96 -4.92 -12.07
CA GLN A 14 -4.44 -4.51 -13.37
C GLN A 14 -5.50 -3.84 -14.24
N THR A 15 -6.76 -4.29 -14.18
CA THR A 15 -7.85 -3.72 -14.98
C THR A 15 -8.42 -2.44 -14.37
N ASN A 16 -8.58 -2.38 -13.04
CA ASN A 16 -9.40 -1.34 -12.40
C ASN A 16 -8.62 -0.28 -11.65
N ILE A 17 -7.44 -0.61 -11.11
CA ILE A 17 -6.68 0.26 -10.20
C ILE A 17 -5.37 0.71 -10.85
N HIS A 18 -4.66 -0.21 -11.47
CA HIS A 18 -3.36 0.04 -12.09
C HIS A 18 -3.39 1.22 -13.08
N PRO A 19 -4.35 1.34 -14.02
CA PRO A 19 -4.32 2.44 -15.00
C PRO A 19 -4.45 3.80 -14.33
N GLN A 20 -5.37 3.93 -13.37
CA GLN A 20 -5.61 5.17 -12.63
C GLN A 20 -4.42 5.51 -11.73
N PHE A 21 -3.83 4.52 -11.07
CA PHE A 21 -2.65 4.71 -10.23
C PHE A 21 -1.43 5.14 -11.06
N SER A 22 -1.18 4.48 -12.20
CA SER A 22 -0.11 4.87 -13.13
C SER A 22 -0.34 6.28 -13.69
N GLN A 23 -1.57 6.63 -14.06
CA GLN A 23 -1.90 7.99 -14.51
C GLN A 23 -1.65 9.03 -13.40
N HIS A 24 -2.02 8.72 -12.15
CA HIS A 24 -1.70 9.57 -11.02
C HIS A 24 -0.19 9.75 -10.82
N LEU A 25 0.60 8.68 -10.88
CA LEU A 25 2.07 8.79 -10.78
C LEU A 25 2.66 9.58 -11.95
N SER A 26 2.16 9.36 -13.16
CA SER A 26 2.58 10.08 -14.37
C SER A 26 2.36 11.59 -14.23
N PHE A 27 1.29 12.03 -13.56
CA PHE A 27 1.11 13.44 -13.26
C PHE A 27 2.27 14.03 -12.44
N TYR A 28 2.69 13.35 -11.37
CA TYR A 28 3.82 13.83 -10.54
C TYR A 28 5.14 13.78 -11.31
N GLU A 29 5.34 12.75 -12.13
CA GLU A 29 6.52 12.56 -12.99
C GLU A 29 6.75 13.74 -13.94
N HIS A 30 5.68 14.36 -14.43
CA HIS A 30 5.74 15.48 -15.39
C HIS A 30 5.63 16.87 -14.74
N LEU A 31 5.69 16.99 -13.41
CA LEU A 31 5.72 18.30 -12.77
C LEU A 31 7.00 19.06 -13.17
N PRO A 32 6.92 20.37 -13.46
CA PRO A 32 8.00 21.08 -14.14
C PRO A 32 9.25 21.26 -13.26
N THR A 33 9.07 21.59 -11.99
CA THR A 33 10.15 21.94 -11.06
C THR A 33 10.10 21.13 -9.78
N ILE A 34 11.25 21.00 -9.10
CA ILE A 34 11.31 20.35 -7.79
C ILE A 34 10.40 21.05 -6.76
N ASP A 35 10.29 22.38 -6.81
CA ASP A 35 9.40 23.13 -5.92
C ASP A 35 7.93 22.75 -6.10
N MET A 36 7.48 22.63 -7.36
CA MET A 36 6.13 22.16 -7.68
C MET A 36 5.93 20.72 -7.22
N SER A 37 6.92 19.85 -7.41
CA SER A 37 6.87 18.47 -6.93
C SER A 37 6.77 18.39 -5.42
N ILE A 38 7.54 19.19 -4.68
CA ILE A 38 7.46 19.28 -3.22
C ILE A 38 6.08 19.78 -2.79
N GLU A 39 5.57 20.84 -3.42
CA GLU A 39 4.26 21.37 -3.09
C GLU A 39 3.15 20.33 -3.30
N TYR A 40 3.12 19.67 -4.46
CA TYR A 40 2.08 18.70 -4.78
C TYR A 40 2.22 17.41 -3.96
N ALA A 41 3.45 16.91 -3.76
CA ALA A 41 3.68 15.68 -3.02
C ALA A 41 3.41 15.84 -1.51
N ALA A 42 3.86 16.93 -0.90
CA ALA A 42 3.71 17.19 0.53
C ALA A 42 2.26 17.56 0.91
N LEU A 43 1.56 18.31 0.05
CA LEU A 43 0.15 18.66 0.28
C LEU A 43 -0.82 17.59 -0.24
N ALA A 44 -0.29 16.50 -0.80
CA ALA A 44 -1.02 15.40 -1.41
C ALA A 44 -2.06 15.89 -2.43
N LYS A 45 -1.67 16.82 -3.32
CA LYS A 45 -2.54 17.42 -4.34
C LYS A 45 -2.69 16.52 -5.56
N LEU A 46 -3.93 16.25 -5.94
CA LEU A 46 -4.33 15.67 -7.22
C LEU A 46 -4.13 16.66 -8.37
N PRO A 47 -4.19 16.21 -9.65
CA PRO A 47 -4.20 17.10 -10.81
C PRO A 47 -5.28 18.20 -10.73
N SER A 48 -6.41 17.89 -10.09
CA SER A 48 -7.50 18.85 -9.85
C SER A 48 -7.20 19.89 -8.77
N GLY A 49 -6.03 19.84 -8.12
CA GLY A 49 -5.67 20.65 -6.95
C GLY A 49 -6.31 20.20 -5.64
N LYS A 50 -7.28 19.27 -5.69
CA LYS A 50 -7.91 18.67 -4.50
C LYS A 50 -6.90 17.77 -3.78
N ARG A 51 -7.08 17.58 -2.48
CA ARG A 51 -6.24 16.65 -1.71
C ARG A 51 -6.63 15.19 -2.01
N HIS A 52 -5.67 14.28 -1.94
CA HIS A 52 -5.93 12.84 -1.99
C HIS A 52 -6.85 12.41 -0.82
N PRO A 53 -7.91 11.63 -1.09
CA PRO A 53 -8.85 11.18 -0.05
C PRO A 53 -8.20 10.45 1.13
N HIS A 54 -7.17 9.64 0.85
CA HIS A 54 -6.42 8.91 1.87
C HIS A 54 -5.69 9.83 2.87
N GLN A 55 -5.53 11.11 2.54
CA GLN A 55 -4.79 12.09 3.35
C GLN A 55 -5.71 13.19 3.93
N TYR A 56 -7.04 13.07 3.79
CA TYR A 56 -7.98 14.04 4.36
C TYR A 56 -7.92 14.15 5.88
N ARG A 57 -7.54 13.07 6.57
CA ARG A 57 -7.41 13.06 8.03
C ARG A 57 -6.17 13.80 8.53
N LEU A 58 -5.22 14.11 7.65
CA LEU A 58 -4.02 14.86 8.03
C LEU A 58 -4.35 16.35 8.16
N LYS A 59 -3.95 16.92 9.31
CA LYS A 59 -4.11 18.35 9.58
C LYS A 59 -3.31 19.14 8.54
N ARG A 60 -3.90 20.24 8.06
CA ARG A 60 -3.22 21.12 7.08
C ARG A 60 -1.87 21.62 7.60
N THR A 61 -1.78 21.95 8.89
CA THR A 61 -0.55 22.42 9.54
C THR A 61 0.58 21.39 9.46
N VAL A 62 0.27 20.10 9.60
CA VAL A 62 1.24 19.00 9.45
C VAL A 62 1.80 18.97 8.03
N LEU A 63 0.93 19.02 7.02
CA LEU A 63 1.34 18.98 5.61
C LEU A 63 2.17 20.20 5.21
N GLU A 64 1.79 21.40 5.67
CA GLU A 64 2.55 22.63 5.40
C GLU A 64 3.92 22.60 6.08
N SER A 65 4.03 22.06 7.30
CA SER A 65 5.32 21.91 7.98
C SER A 65 6.25 20.95 7.21
N VAL A 66 5.72 19.80 6.78
CA VAL A 66 6.48 18.85 5.95
C VAL A 66 6.89 19.48 4.62
N ARG A 67 6.00 20.25 3.98
CA ARG A 67 6.33 21.00 2.75
C ARG A 67 7.51 21.96 2.98
N GLN A 68 7.49 22.75 4.05
CA GLN A 68 8.57 23.69 4.38
C GLN A 68 9.90 22.97 4.64
N HIS A 69 9.87 21.86 5.38
CA HIS A 69 11.07 21.05 5.61
C HIS A 69 11.61 20.46 4.31
N LEU A 70 10.76 19.96 3.42
CA LEU A 70 11.17 19.45 2.11
C LEU A 70 11.75 20.55 1.22
N GLN A 71 11.17 21.75 1.22
CA GLN A 71 11.71 22.90 0.50
C GLN A 71 13.12 23.26 0.98
N ALA A 72 13.36 23.24 2.30
CA ALA A 72 14.69 23.46 2.86
C ALA A 72 15.71 22.37 2.46
N ASN A 73 15.24 21.19 2.02
CA ASN A 73 16.07 20.06 1.57
C ASN A 73 15.94 19.80 0.06
N ALA A 74 15.44 20.76 -0.73
CA ALA A 74 15.19 20.56 -2.17
C ALA A 74 16.44 20.12 -2.94
N HIS A 75 17.59 20.74 -2.65
CA HIS A 75 18.87 20.37 -3.26
C HIS A 75 19.29 18.92 -2.95
N GLN A 76 19.03 18.43 -1.73
CA GLN A 76 19.33 17.02 -1.39
C GLN A 76 18.41 16.05 -2.13
N LEU A 77 17.14 16.43 -2.34
CA LEU A 77 16.21 15.63 -3.14
C LEU A 77 16.68 15.52 -4.60
N GLU A 78 17.12 16.62 -5.20
CA GLU A 78 17.64 16.61 -6.58
C GLU A 78 18.92 15.77 -6.73
N GLN A 79 19.74 15.70 -5.68
CA GLN A 79 20.96 14.90 -5.64
C GLN A 79 20.75 13.43 -5.25
N SER A 80 19.52 13.02 -4.96
CA SER A 80 19.20 11.65 -4.57
C SER A 80 19.51 10.67 -5.70
N ASN A 81 20.15 9.55 -5.38
CA ASN A 81 20.54 8.53 -6.34
C ASN A 81 19.54 7.39 -6.44
N SER A 82 18.74 7.19 -5.39
CA SER A 82 17.83 6.05 -5.21
C SER A 82 16.50 6.47 -4.58
N PHE A 83 15.54 5.54 -4.56
CA PHE A 83 14.29 5.74 -3.80
C PHE A 83 14.57 5.80 -2.29
N GLU A 84 15.54 5.01 -1.83
CA GLU A 84 16.00 4.92 -0.44
C GLU A 84 16.49 6.30 0.06
N ASP A 85 17.21 7.05 -0.77
CA ASP A 85 17.64 8.41 -0.45
C ASP A 85 16.43 9.34 -0.28
N VAL A 86 15.49 9.30 -1.23
CA VAL A 86 14.29 10.15 -1.22
C VAL A 86 13.44 9.86 0.03
N ILE A 87 13.16 8.59 0.34
CA ILE A 87 12.35 8.25 1.51
C ILE A 87 13.09 8.56 2.82
N HIS A 88 14.42 8.48 2.85
CA HIS A 88 15.22 8.91 3.99
C HIS A 88 15.07 10.41 4.25
N ILE A 89 15.18 11.24 3.21
CA ILE A 89 14.98 12.69 3.31
C ILE A 89 13.56 13.01 3.78
N VAL A 90 12.54 12.36 3.19
CA VAL A 90 11.13 12.56 3.59
C VAL A 90 10.90 12.18 5.06
N ARG A 91 11.52 11.10 5.55
CA ARG A 91 11.46 10.72 6.97
C ARG A 91 12.11 11.78 7.87
N GLY A 92 13.25 12.35 7.47
CA GLY A 92 13.89 13.45 8.18
C GLY A 92 13.06 14.74 8.23
N CYS A 93 12.20 14.95 7.23
CA CYS A 93 11.29 16.10 7.16
C CYS A 93 9.98 15.90 7.93
N ALA A 94 9.70 14.69 8.40
CA ALA A 94 8.42 14.35 9.03
C ALA A 94 8.23 15.04 10.38
N VAL A 95 6.98 15.39 10.67
CA VAL A 95 6.56 15.98 11.96
C VAL A 95 5.50 15.12 12.63
N PRO A 96 5.23 15.27 13.94
CA PRO A 96 4.18 14.53 14.62
C PRO A 96 2.84 14.63 13.88
N GLY A 97 2.24 13.46 13.61
CA GLY A 97 1.02 13.33 12.81
C GLY A 97 1.25 12.99 11.33
N PHE A 98 2.49 13.04 10.83
CA PHE A 98 2.85 12.59 9.48
C PHE A 98 3.35 11.14 9.51
N GLY A 99 2.43 10.18 9.51
CA GLY A 99 2.75 8.76 9.72
C GLY A 99 3.39 8.05 8.52
N PRO A 100 3.82 6.77 8.68
CA PRO A 100 4.56 6.02 7.66
C PRO A 100 3.89 5.92 6.28
N LEU A 101 2.56 5.81 6.24
CA LEU A 101 1.81 5.85 4.97
C LEU A 101 2.01 7.19 4.25
N ALA A 102 1.92 8.30 4.98
CA ALA A 102 2.07 9.62 4.39
C ALA A 102 3.51 9.87 3.92
N MET A 103 4.50 9.39 4.70
CA MET A 103 5.91 9.42 4.30
C MET A 103 6.16 8.66 3.00
N TYR A 104 5.65 7.42 2.89
CA TYR A 104 5.82 6.62 1.68
C TYR A 104 5.13 7.25 0.47
N ASP A 105 3.86 7.66 0.64
CA ASP A 105 3.09 8.36 -0.40
C ASP A 105 3.81 9.60 -0.94
N THR A 106 4.34 10.44 -0.04
CA THR A 106 5.07 11.66 -0.42
C THR A 106 6.40 11.32 -1.07
N ALA A 107 7.14 10.34 -0.55
CA ALA A 107 8.38 9.86 -1.15
C ALA A 107 8.13 9.32 -2.56
N LEU A 108 7.10 8.50 -2.78
CA LEU A 108 6.75 7.96 -4.10
C LEU A 108 6.44 9.05 -5.11
N ARG A 109 5.64 10.05 -4.73
CA ARG A 109 5.30 11.20 -5.59
C ARG A 109 6.53 12.02 -5.98
N LEU A 110 7.47 12.24 -5.06
CA LEU A 110 8.73 12.92 -5.35
C LEU A 110 9.63 12.07 -6.23
N ALA A 111 9.77 10.79 -5.89
CA ALA A 111 10.74 9.91 -6.51
C ALA A 111 10.40 9.61 -7.97
N VAL A 112 9.11 9.51 -8.35
CA VAL A 112 8.73 9.35 -9.77
C VAL A 112 9.18 10.54 -10.62
N ARG A 113 9.14 11.78 -10.10
CA ARG A 113 9.68 12.96 -10.79
C ARG A 113 11.20 12.94 -10.91
N LEU A 114 11.88 12.33 -9.94
CA LEU A 114 13.34 12.21 -9.93
C LEU A 114 13.82 10.99 -10.72
N GLY A 115 12.91 10.18 -11.30
CA GLY A 115 13.24 8.93 -11.97
C GLY A 115 13.75 7.85 -11.01
N LYS A 116 13.43 7.93 -9.72
CA LYS A 116 13.94 7.07 -8.63
C LYS A 116 12.85 6.14 -8.10
N ARG A 117 12.34 5.23 -8.93
CA ARG A 117 11.27 4.31 -8.51
C ARG A 117 11.76 3.29 -7.46
N PRO A 118 10.90 2.84 -6.54
CA PRO A 118 11.27 1.82 -5.56
C PRO A 118 11.61 0.50 -6.25
N THR A 119 12.59 -0.22 -5.70
CA THR A 119 12.99 -1.57 -6.14
C THR A 119 12.54 -2.67 -5.17
N ALA A 120 11.98 -2.28 -4.03
CA ALA A 120 11.45 -3.15 -2.98
C ALA A 120 10.11 -2.61 -2.46
N VAL A 121 9.30 -3.50 -1.87
CA VAL A 121 7.96 -3.17 -1.36
C VAL A 121 8.08 -2.65 0.06
N TYR A 122 7.82 -1.37 0.27
CA TYR A 122 7.90 -0.74 1.59
C TYR A 122 6.68 -1.06 2.46
N LEU A 123 6.93 -1.34 3.74
CA LEU A 123 5.92 -1.83 4.66
C LEU A 123 5.43 -0.74 5.62
N HIS A 124 4.24 -0.19 5.36
CA HIS A 124 3.44 0.55 6.34
C HIS A 124 2.21 -0.25 6.79
N ALA A 125 1.36 0.31 7.67
CA ALA A 125 0.27 -0.43 8.31
C ALA A 125 -0.64 -1.22 7.34
N GLY A 126 -1.02 -0.63 6.20
CA GLY A 126 -1.84 -1.30 5.18
C GLY A 126 -1.11 -2.45 4.49
N THR A 127 0.03 -2.16 3.86
CA THR A 127 0.91 -3.11 3.18
C THR A 127 1.37 -4.24 4.09
N ARG A 128 1.67 -3.99 5.37
CA ARG A 128 2.00 -5.03 6.37
C ARG A 128 0.87 -6.03 6.54
N LYS A 129 -0.37 -5.57 6.62
CA LYS A 129 -1.53 -6.47 6.73
C LYS A 129 -1.68 -7.33 5.47
N GLY A 130 -1.52 -6.73 4.29
CA GLY A 130 -1.56 -7.47 3.02
C GLY A 130 -0.42 -8.49 2.90
N ALA A 131 0.80 -8.10 3.22
CA ALA A 131 1.97 -8.97 3.20
C ALA A 131 1.85 -10.12 4.21
N ALA A 132 1.37 -9.84 5.43
CA ALA A 132 1.13 -10.87 6.45
C ALA A 132 0.07 -11.87 6.01
N ALA A 133 -0.98 -11.42 5.32
CA ALA A 133 -2.01 -12.31 4.75
C ALA A 133 -1.47 -13.22 3.63
N LEU A 134 -0.36 -12.84 2.99
CA LEU A 134 0.37 -13.69 2.05
C LEU A 134 1.40 -14.61 2.74
N GLY A 135 1.54 -14.55 4.06
CA GLY A 135 2.51 -15.34 4.81
C GLY A 135 3.96 -14.84 4.70
N LEU A 136 4.15 -13.58 4.27
CA LEU A 136 5.48 -12.98 4.14
C LEU A 136 6.00 -12.51 5.51
N ASN A 137 7.33 -12.48 5.67
CA ASN A 137 7.94 -11.87 6.85
C ASN A 137 7.70 -10.34 6.83
N VAL A 138 7.00 -9.84 7.85
CA VAL A 138 6.62 -8.44 8.01
C VAL A 138 7.40 -7.71 9.11
N ASP A 139 8.32 -8.36 9.82
CA ASP A 139 9.16 -7.75 10.87
C ASP A 139 10.37 -7.02 10.29
N ARG A 140 10.12 -6.22 9.25
CA ARG A 140 11.12 -5.48 8.48
C ARG A 140 10.55 -4.21 7.87
N ALA A 141 11.41 -3.36 7.29
CA ALA A 141 10.98 -2.11 6.67
C ALA A 141 10.46 -2.28 5.24
N MET A 142 10.99 -3.25 4.51
CA MET A 142 10.65 -3.52 3.11
C MET A 142 10.84 -5.00 2.76
N ILE A 143 10.19 -5.45 1.69
CA ILE A 143 10.26 -6.80 1.14
C ILE A 143 10.93 -6.72 -0.25
N PRO A 144 12.06 -7.37 -0.48
CA PRO A 144 12.66 -7.54 -1.81
C PRO A 144 11.67 -8.16 -2.80
N MET A 145 11.72 -7.74 -4.07
CA MET A 145 10.76 -8.18 -5.08
C MET A 145 10.84 -9.69 -5.36
N ASP A 146 12.03 -10.29 -5.26
CA ASP A 146 12.27 -11.72 -5.46
C ASP A 146 11.68 -12.62 -4.37
N GLU A 147 11.38 -12.07 -3.19
CA GLU A 147 10.70 -12.77 -2.10
C GLU A 147 9.17 -12.80 -2.24
N LEU A 148 8.60 -12.09 -3.22
CA LEU A 148 7.15 -12.05 -3.43
C LEU A 148 6.67 -13.27 -4.22
N PRO A 149 5.37 -13.64 -4.12
CA PRO A 149 4.77 -14.60 -5.04
C PRO A 149 4.98 -14.20 -6.51
N GLY A 150 5.32 -15.18 -7.36
CA GLY A 150 5.69 -14.98 -8.77
C GLY A 150 4.79 -14.00 -9.57
N PRO A 151 3.45 -14.08 -9.46
CA PRO A 151 2.57 -13.13 -10.12
C PRO A 151 2.78 -11.66 -9.73
N LEU A 152 3.14 -11.36 -8.48
CA LEU A 152 3.37 -10.00 -7.98
C LEU A 152 4.73 -9.45 -8.42
N GLN A 153 5.71 -10.30 -8.70
CA GLN A 153 7.04 -9.86 -9.12
C GLN A 153 7.02 -9.07 -10.45
N ARG A 154 5.94 -9.20 -11.24
CA ARG A 154 5.83 -8.65 -12.60
C ARG A 154 5.14 -7.29 -12.70
N ILE A 155 4.59 -6.74 -11.60
CA ILE A 155 3.80 -5.49 -11.67
C ILE A 155 4.53 -4.26 -11.15
N GLY A 156 5.75 -4.40 -10.62
CA GLY A 156 6.56 -3.28 -10.07
C GLY A 156 6.31 -3.03 -8.58
N ALA A 157 7.32 -2.58 -7.85
CA ALA A 157 7.30 -2.51 -6.39
C ALA A 157 6.24 -1.53 -5.84
N GLU A 158 6.07 -0.37 -6.50
CA GLU A 158 5.05 0.60 -6.14
C GLU A 158 3.62 0.07 -6.34
N HIS A 159 3.42 -0.79 -7.34
CA HIS A 159 2.14 -1.42 -7.62
C HIS A 159 1.87 -2.57 -6.65
N VAL A 160 2.88 -3.36 -6.30
CA VAL A 160 2.74 -4.39 -5.26
C VAL A 160 2.42 -3.76 -3.91
N GLU A 161 3.10 -2.67 -3.53
CA GLU A 161 2.77 -1.95 -2.30
C GLU A 161 1.29 -1.55 -2.28
N ASN A 162 0.84 -0.84 -3.32
CA ASN A 162 -0.53 -0.36 -3.42
C ASN A 162 -1.54 -1.52 -3.45
N PHE A 163 -1.23 -2.61 -4.17
CA PHE A 163 -2.02 -3.85 -4.19
C PHE A 163 -2.20 -4.41 -2.78
N LEU A 164 -1.11 -4.61 -2.03
CA LEU A 164 -1.17 -5.16 -0.68
C LEU A 164 -1.94 -4.25 0.28
N CYS A 165 -1.81 -2.93 0.12
CA CYS A 165 -2.55 -1.96 0.94
C CYS A 165 -4.06 -1.98 0.67
N ILE A 166 -4.46 -2.05 -0.60
CA ILE A 166 -5.87 -2.07 -1.02
C ILE A 166 -6.53 -3.40 -0.67
N TYR A 167 -5.90 -4.52 -0.98
CA TYR A 167 -6.50 -5.86 -0.86
C TYR A 167 -6.27 -6.55 0.49
N LYS A 168 -5.62 -5.91 1.47
CA LYS A 168 -5.31 -6.51 2.79
C LYS A 168 -6.49 -7.28 3.42
N ASP A 169 -7.71 -6.76 3.28
CA ASP A 169 -8.90 -7.33 3.90
C ASP A 169 -9.36 -8.59 3.11
N GLN A 170 -9.38 -8.54 1.78
CA GLN A 170 -9.65 -9.67 0.90
C GLN A 170 -8.60 -10.78 1.07
N LEU A 171 -7.31 -10.42 1.09
CA LEU A 171 -6.20 -11.33 1.32
C LEU A 171 -6.35 -12.06 2.67
N SER A 172 -6.71 -11.33 3.74
CA SER A 172 -6.90 -11.91 5.07
C SER A 172 -8.09 -12.88 5.13
N THR A 173 -9.18 -12.59 4.40
CA THR A 173 -10.40 -13.41 4.38
C THR A 173 -10.15 -14.79 3.74
N PHE A 174 -9.36 -14.84 2.67
CA PHE A 174 -8.96 -16.11 2.07
C PHE A 174 -8.04 -16.93 2.96
N THR A 175 -7.23 -16.27 3.77
CA THR A 175 -6.35 -16.95 4.73
C THR A 175 -7.15 -17.59 5.87
N LEU A 176 -8.22 -16.95 6.33
CA LEU A 176 -9.11 -17.49 7.36
C LEU A 176 -9.95 -18.67 6.84
N SER A 177 -10.51 -18.55 5.63
CA SER A 177 -11.33 -19.61 5.02
C SER A 177 -10.52 -20.86 4.65
N ASP A 178 -9.26 -20.71 4.21
CA ASP A 178 -8.36 -21.84 3.98
C ASP A 178 -7.96 -22.52 5.30
N ASN A 179 -7.81 -21.76 6.40
CA ASN A 179 -7.55 -22.31 7.74
C ASN A 179 -8.77 -23.04 8.34
N LEU A 180 -10.01 -22.62 8.04
CA LEU A 180 -11.21 -23.35 8.46
C LEU A 180 -11.38 -24.67 7.70
N LYS A 181 -10.97 -24.74 6.43
CA LYS A 181 -11.00 -25.99 5.64
C LYS A 181 -9.96 -27.02 6.08
N ASN A 182 -8.96 -26.62 6.87
CA ASN A 182 -7.93 -27.49 7.44
C ASN A 182 -8.20 -27.90 8.90
N ARG A 183 -9.37 -27.58 9.46
CA ARG A 183 -9.84 -28.22 10.69
C ARG A 183 -10.56 -29.50 10.30
N THR A 184 -9.88 -30.62 10.52
CA THR A 184 -10.46 -31.96 10.44
C THR A 184 -11.83 -31.99 11.11
N CYS A 185 -12.79 -32.60 10.41
CA CYS A 185 -14.11 -32.93 10.89
C CYS A 185 -14.02 -33.51 12.31
N VAL A 186 -14.63 -32.80 13.28
CA VAL A 186 -15.16 -33.47 14.47
C VAL A 186 -16.60 -33.81 14.11
N PRO A 187 -17.00 -35.09 14.17
CA PRO A 187 -18.37 -35.47 13.83
C PRO A 187 -19.31 -34.81 14.82
N ILE A 188 -20.25 -34.03 14.30
CA ILE A 188 -21.39 -33.53 15.07
C ILE A 188 -22.18 -34.78 15.48
N ARG A 189 -22.29 -35.00 16.79
CA ARG A 189 -23.15 -36.05 17.35
C ARG A 189 -24.57 -35.83 16.86
N GLU A 190 -25.17 -36.89 16.33
CA GLU A 190 -26.56 -36.90 15.88
C GLU A 190 -27.50 -36.36 16.96
N ALA A 191 -28.39 -35.47 16.57
CA ALA A 191 -29.46 -34.99 17.43
C ALA A 191 -30.47 -36.14 17.69
N PRO A 192 -31.03 -36.24 18.91
CA PRO A 192 -32.01 -37.28 19.22
C PRO A 192 -33.29 -37.07 18.40
N GLN A 193 -33.80 -38.17 17.84
CA GLN A 193 -35.04 -38.23 17.07
C GLN A 193 -36.23 -37.74 17.92
N PRO A 194 -37.19 -36.99 17.34
CA PRO A 194 -38.39 -36.56 18.06
C PRO A 194 -39.31 -37.76 18.31
N VAL A 195 -39.63 -37.99 19.58
CA VAL A 195 -40.67 -38.92 20.03
C VAL A 195 -42.04 -38.45 19.54
N SER A 196 -42.67 -39.23 18.68
CA SER A 196 -44.07 -39.11 18.31
C SER A 196 -44.95 -39.40 19.53
N SER A 197 -45.75 -38.41 19.95
CA SER A 197 -46.87 -38.63 20.87
C SER A 197 -48.20 -38.51 20.10
N PRO A 198 -49.20 -39.36 20.38
CA PRO A 198 -50.39 -39.50 19.54
C PRO A 198 -51.46 -38.44 19.87
N CYS A 199 -52.28 -38.13 18.87
CA CYS A 199 -53.50 -37.35 19.01
C CYS A 199 -54.41 -37.88 20.12
N SER A 200 -55.00 -36.95 20.86
CA SER A 200 -56.29 -37.09 21.54
C SER A 200 -57.09 -35.83 21.31
#